data_AF-A0A3M1LPW4-F1
#
_entry.id   AF-A0A3M1LPW4-F1
#
_cell.length_a   1.000
_cell.length_b   1.000
_cell.length_c   1.000
_cell.angle_alpha   90.00
_cell.angle_beta   90.00
_cell.angle_gamma   90.00
#
_symmetry.space_group_name_H-M   'P 1'
#
loop_
_entity.id
_entity.type
_entity.pdbx_description
1 polymer ?
#
loop_
_entity_poly.entity_id
_entity_poly.type
_entity_poly.pdbx_seq_one_letter_code
_entity_poly.pdbx_strand_id
1 'polypeptide(L)'
;MPDPQLYFNGINGATGDYLLPPMELEEMANLILGEKEDSRLLRFLKSWWRLISEEMRGVIFGVDPLDLQQAKWGLIFHPDEPQEVRDALAPLVEHRQGRVLDYQPGETKDLWLARHGAGPGPVDPEKVPYYLLIVGGPERIPFSFQYLLDVQHAVGRLAFDTTEEYTRYVESVIAYETDARVPTAREMAVFATRHPDDPATQLSADHLAKPLAEEVPARQGYRVRELWGEAATKENLGALLMGKDAAPPALLFTATHGMGFPLGDPRQFDEQGALLCQDWPGLGTISEDHYFRGADLDPEARVHGMVLFAFACFSAGTPQKEDFAHRPGSPPPDVAPRPFVAALPRRLLAHPQGGALAVIGHVERAWGYS
;
A
#
# COMPACT_ATOMS: atom_id res chain seq x y z
N MET A 1 33.14 15.45 -9.00
CA MET A 1 31.76 15.52 -9.52
C MET A 1 30.91 15.99 -8.35
N PRO A 2 29.92 16.89 -8.52
CA PRO A 2 28.96 17.15 -7.44
C PRO A 2 28.36 15.81 -7.01
N ASP A 3 28.10 15.65 -5.71
CA ASP A 3 27.45 14.45 -5.21
C ASP A 3 26.08 14.27 -5.88
N PRO A 4 25.60 13.03 -6.07
CA PRO A 4 24.31 12.79 -6.67
C PRO A 4 23.21 13.32 -5.75
N GLN A 5 22.54 14.39 -6.19
CA GLN A 5 21.35 14.91 -5.53
C GLN A 5 20.24 13.85 -5.53
N LEU A 6 19.66 13.60 -4.36
CA LEU A 6 18.58 12.65 -4.18
C LEU A 6 17.24 13.34 -4.42
N TYR A 7 16.39 12.68 -5.19
CA TYR A 7 15.02 13.13 -5.49
C TYR A 7 14.03 12.16 -4.86
N PHE A 8 12.94 12.72 -4.33
CA PHE A 8 11.92 11.97 -3.60
C PHE A 8 10.58 12.13 -4.28
N ASN A 9 9.72 11.14 -4.08
CA ASN A 9 8.34 11.30 -4.51
C ASN A 9 7.59 12.24 -3.55
N GLY A 10 6.61 12.95 -4.10
CA GLY A 10 5.54 13.58 -3.34
C GLY A 10 5.45 15.09 -3.53
N ILE A 11 4.22 15.57 -3.70
CA ILE A 11 3.90 17.00 -3.86
C ILE A 11 3.00 17.46 -2.72
N ASN A 12 3.30 18.64 -2.20
CA ASN A 12 2.51 19.31 -1.20
C ASN A 12 1.23 19.87 -1.84
N GLY A 13 0.08 19.29 -1.52
CA GLY A 13 -1.23 19.70 -2.06
C GLY A 13 -1.71 21.09 -1.64
N ALA A 14 -0.99 21.77 -0.72
CA ALA A 14 -1.26 23.15 -0.35
C ALA A 14 -0.43 24.17 -1.13
N THR A 15 0.79 23.82 -1.56
CA THR A 15 1.70 24.78 -2.22
C THR A 15 2.04 24.41 -3.67
N GLY A 16 1.94 23.12 -4.02
CA GLY A 16 2.41 22.59 -5.30
C GLY A 16 3.92 22.40 -5.36
N ASP A 17 4.64 22.53 -4.24
CA ASP A 17 6.07 22.23 -4.17
C ASP A 17 6.31 20.76 -3.77
N TYR A 18 7.55 20.31 -3.82
CA TYR A 18 7.92 18.99 -3.28
C TYR A 18 7.58 18.88 -1.79
N LEU A 19 7.11 17.70 -1.36
CA LEU A 19 6.94 17.40 0.07
C LEU A 19 8.27 17.38 0.82
N LEU A 20 9.30 16.84 0.17
CA LEU A 20 10.66 16.88 0.64
C LEU A 20 11.53 17.42 -0.49
N PRO A 21 12.21 18.57 -0.31
CA PRO A 21 13.06 19.10 -1.35
C PRO A 21 14.21 18.14 -1.65
N PRO A 22 14.75 18.15 -2.89
CA PRO A 22 15.93 17.38 -3.22
C PRO A 22 17.10 17.72 -2.28
N MET A 23 17.84 16.71 -1.84
CA MET A 23 18.93 16.87 -0.87
C MET A 23 20.15 16.06 -1.28
N GLU A 24 21.32 16.45 -0.77
CA GLU A 24 22.56 15.70 -0.99
C GLU A 24 22.58 14.41 -0.17
N LEU A 25 23.30 13.40 -0.64
CA LEU A 25 23.42 12.10 0.05
C LEU A 25 23.96 12.25 1.48
N GLU A 26 24.90 13.16 1.71
CA GLU A 26 25.46 13.42 3.05
C GLU A 26 24.41 14.04 4.00
N GLU A 27 23.57 14.95 3.49
CA GLU A 27 22.47 15.53 4.27
C GLU A 27 21.46 14.45 4.66
N MET A 28 21.10 13.58 3.71
CA MET A 28 20.23 12.44 3.96
C MET A 28 20.83 11.47 4.98
N ALA A 29 22.11 11.12 4.86
CA ALA A 29 22.78 10.25 5.83
C ALA A 29 22.71 10.84 7.24
N ASN A 30 22.94 12.15 7.39
CA ASN A 30 22.85 12.82 8.69
C ASN A 30 21.42 12.83 9.28
N LEU A 31 20.37 12.80 8.45
CA LEU A 31 18.98 12.72 8.90
C LEU A 31 18.60 11.32 9.41
N ILE A 32 19.24 10.26 8.91
CA ILE A 32 18.96 8.86 9.30
C ILE A 32 19.82 8.42 10.49
N LEU A 33 21.09 8.86 10.55
CA LEU A 33 22.08 8.33 11.49
C LEU A 33 21.82 8.63 12.98
N GLY A 34 20.73 9.33 13.33
CA GLY A 34 20.34 9.56 14.71
C GLY A 34 19.40 8.53 15.33
N GLU A 35 19.09 7.45 14.60
CA GLU A 35 18.28 6.36 15.13
C GLU A 35 19.02 5.61 16.26
N LYS A 36 18.32 5.36 17.38
CA LYS A 36 18.82 4.43 18.40
C LYS A 36 18.62 3.02 17.87
N GLU A 37 19.68 2.41 17.35
CA GLU A 37 19.68 1.04 16.89
C GLU A 37 19.16 0.06 17.97
N ASP A 38 17.99 -0.56 17.75
CA ASP A 38 17.65 -1.79 18.46
C ASP A 38 18.52 -2.91 17.89
N SER A 39 19.65 -3.15 18.53
CA SER A 39 20.64 -4.12 18.08
C SER A 39 20.08 -5.54 18.01
N ARG A 40 19.01 -5.85 18.75
CA ARG A 40 18.36 -7.16 18.69
C ARG A 40 17.47 -7.26 17.46
N LEU A 41 16.65 -6.26 17.20
CA LEU A 41 15.83 -6.19 16.00
C LEU A 41 16.71 -6.20 14.73
N LEU A 42 17.76 -5.38 14.68
CA LEU A 42 18.67 -5.32 13.52
C LEU A 42 19.39 -6.65 13.28
N ARG A 43 19.85 -7.33 14.33
CA ARG A 43 20.45 -8.67 14.18
C ARG A 43 19.44 -9.68 13.64
N PHE A 44 18.19 -9.63 14.11
CA PHE A 44 17.12 -10.47 13.61
C PHE A 44 16.84 -10.17 12.13
N LEU A 45 16.62 -8.90 11.77
CA LEU A 45 16.36 -8.47 10.38
C LEU A 45 17.49 -8.87 9.44
N LYS A 46 18.76 -8.64 9.81
CA LYS A 46 19.92 -9.06 9.01
C LYS A 46 20.01 -10.57 8.86
N SER A 47 19.80 -11.32 9.95
CA SER A 47 19.78 -12.78 9.91
C SER A 47 18.66 -13.30 9.03
N TRP A 48 17.50 -12.66 9.08
CA TRP A 48 16.32 -13.10 8.37
C TRP A 48 16.40 -12.74 6.88
N TRP A 49 16.88 -11.54 6.54
CA TRP A 49 17.16 -11.14 5.16
C TRP A 49 18.10 -12.13 4.46
N ARG A 50 19.17 -12.56 5.13
CA ARG A 50 20.10 -13.58 4.62
C ARG A 50 19.44 -14.95 4.40
N LEU A 51 18.40 -15.29 5.18
CA LEU A 51 17.68 -16.56 5.09
C LEU A 51 16.60 -16.52 3.99
N ILE A 52 15.96 -15.38 3.72
CA ILE A 52 14.95 -15.22 2.66
C ILE A 52 15.53 -14.85 1.30
N SER A 53 16.76 -14.29 1.25
CA SER A 53 17.46 -14.02 -0.01
C SER A 53 17.82 -15.30 -0.78
N GLU A 54 17.72 -16.46 -0.13
CA GLU A 54 17.91 -17.78 -0.72
C GLU A 54 16.55 -18.50 -0.86
N GLU A 55 15.81 -18.19 -1.93
CA GLU A 55 14.67 -18.93 -2.53
C GLU A 55 13.55 -19.53 -1.63
N MET A 56 13.51 -19.29 -0.32
CA MET A 56 12.47 -19.77 0.58
C MET A 56 11.62 -18.62 1.14
N ARG A 57 10.38 -18.60 0.65
CA ARG A 57 9.29 -17.73 1.11
C ARG A 57 8.87 -18.14 2.51
N GLY A 58 9.28 -17.39 3.53
CA GLY A 58 8.55 -17.11 4.79
C GLY A 58 8.07 -18.25 5.71
N VAL A 59 7.74 -19.43 5.20
CA VAL A 59 7.06 -20.54 5.88
C VAL A 59 8.00 -21.72 6.11
N ILE A 60 7.62 -22.61 7.03
CA ILE A 60 8.33 -23.86 7.30
C ILE A 60 8.40 -24.78 6.07
N PHE A 61 9.39 -25.68 6.05
CA PHE A 61 9.56 -26.65 4.99
C PHE A 61 8.31 -27.52 4.79
N GLY A 62 7.95 -27.74 3.51
CA GLY A 62 6.81 -28.59 3.13
C GLY A 62 5.46 -27.87 3.04
N VAL A 63 5.42 -26.57 3.32
CA VAL A 63 4.24 -25.71 3.09
C VAL A 63 4.44 -24.92 1.80
N ASP A 64 3.50 -25.00 0.86
CA ASP A 64 3.43 -24.07 -0.27
C ASP A 64 2.75 -22.76 0.17
N PRO A 65 3.46 -21.62 0.20
CA PRO A 65 2.85 -20.35 0.56
C PRO A 65 1.79 -19.88 -0.44
N LEU A 66 1.75 -20.38 -1.68
CA LEU A 66 0.71 -20.02 -2.66
C LEU A 66 -0.57 -20.88 -2.53
N ASP A 67 -0.53 -21.95 -1.75
CA ASP A 67 -1.71 -22.75 -1.44
C ASP A 67 -2.32 -22.26 -0.13
N LEU A 68 -3.46 -21.55 -0.22
CA LEU A 68 -4.15 -20.99 0.94
C LEU A 68 -4.52 -22.06 1.99
N GLN A 69 -4.78 -23.30 1.58
CA GLN A 69 -5.13 -24.38 2.51
C GLN A 69 -3.94 -24.83 3.34
N GLN A 70 -2.72 -24.71 2.81
CA GLN A 70 -1.47 -25.02 3.51
C GLN A 70 -0.95 -23.80 4.28
N ALA A 71 -0.90 -22.64 3.63
CA ALA A 71 -0.40 -21.39 4.20
C ALA A 71 -1.33 -20.80 5.28
N LYS A 72 -2.61 -21.19 5.27
CA LYS A 72 -3.69 -20.70 6.14
C LYS A 72 -3.93 -19.19 6.00
N TRP A 73 -5.10 -18.77 6.45
CA TRP A 73 -5.49 -17.37 6.47
C TRP A 73 -6.14 -17.00 7.80
N GLY A 74 -5.98 -15.76 8.26
CA GLY A 74 -6.64 -15.29 9.47
C GLY A 74 -6.85 -13.78 9.57
N LEU A 75 -7.80 -13.42 10.44
CA LEU A 75 -8.10 -12.04 10.82
C LEU A 75 -7.47 -11.70 12.16
N ILE A 76 -7.04 -10.45 12.30
CA ILE A 76 -6.59 -9.88 13.57
C ILE A 76 -7.52 -8.72 13.93
N PHE A 77 -8.22 -8.86 15.05
CA PHE A 77 -9.11 -7.82 15.58
C PHE A 77 -8.56 -7.18 16.84
N HIS A 78 -8.82 -5.89 17.01
CA HIS A 78 -8.76 -5.25 18.32
C HIS A 78 -9.92 -5.78 19.20
N PRO A 79 -9.78 -5.91 20.54
CA PRO A 79 -10.83 -6.41 21.41
C PRO A 79 -12.16 -5.66 21.24
N ASP A 80 -12.13 -4.32 21.25
CA ASP A 80 -13.33 -3.50 21.06
C ASP A 80 -13.64 -3.18 19.58
N GLU A 81 -13.20 -4.01 18.62
CA GLU A 81 -13.77 -3.94 17.27
C GLU A 81 -15.29 -4.21 17.33
N PRO A 82 -16.14 -3.35 16.72
CA PRO A 82 -17.59 -3.48 16.78
C PRO A 82 -18.07 -4.84 16.31
N GLN A 83 -19.12 -5.36 16.96
CA GLN A 83 -19.67 -6.67 16.63
C GLN A 83 -20.19 -6.70 15.19
N GLU A 84 -20.77 -5.61 14.72
CA GLU A 84 -21.31 -5.48 13.38
C GLU A 84 -20.22 -5.63 12.30
N VAL A 85 -18.99 -5.15 12.57
CA VAL A 85 -17.84 -5.34 11.68
C VAL A 85 -17.37 -6.80 11.68
N ARG A 86 -17.35 -7.44 12.86
CA ARG A 86 -17.03 -8.87 12.98
C ARG A 86 -18.03 -9.73 12.22
N ASP A 87 -19.31 -9.41 12.33
CA ASP A 87 -20.41 -10.10 11.66
C ASP A 87 -20.33 -9.90 10.13
N ALA A 88 -19.99 -8.69 9.67
CA ALA A 88 -19.78 -8.40 8.25
C ALA A 88 -18.63 -9.22 7.64
N LEU A 89 -17.59 -9.53 8.42
CA LEU A 89 -16.42 -10.31 7.99
C LEU A 89 -16.57 -11.83 8.18
N ALA A 90 -17.55 -12.28 8.97
CA ALA A 90 -17.76 -13.70 9.26
C ALA A 90 -17.94 -14.56 8.00
N PRO A 91 -18.67 -14.13 6.94
CA PRO A 91 -18.78 -14.92 5.71
C PRO A 91 -17.43 -15.17 5.02
N LEU A 92 -16.50 -14.21 5.06
CA LEU A 92 -15.16 -14.39 4.48
C LEU A 92 -14.32 -15.37 5.31
N VAL A 93 -14.45 -15.32 6.63
CA VAL A 93 -13.81 -16.29 7.54
C VAL A 93 -14.33 -17.69 7.26
N GLU A 94 -15.64 -17.87 7.10
CA GLU A 94 -16.23 -19.17 6.76
C GLU A 94 -15.75 -19.65 5.38
N HIS A 95 -15.81 -18.78 4.37
CA HIS A 95 -15.41 -19.09 2.99
C HIS A 95 -13.97 -19.60 2.91
N ARG A 96 -13.04 -18.92 3.60
CA ARG A 96 -11.61 -19.26 3.59
C ARG A 96 -11.19 -20.22 4.70
N GLN A 97 -12.12 -20.69 5.54
CA GLN A 97 -11.84 -21.47 6.75
C GLN A 97 -10.80 -20.78 7.65
N GLY A 98 -10.94 -19.46 7.76
CA GLY A 98 -10.00 -18.57 8.41
C GLY A 98 -9.96 -18.68 9.92
N ARG A 99 -8.81 -18.33 10.51
CA ARG A 99 -8.67 -18.20 11.96
C ARG A 99 -8.92 -16.76 12.40
N VAL A 100 -9.67 -16.58 13.49
CA VAL A 100 -9.84 -15.28 14.13
C VAL A 100 -8.87 -15.18 15.30
N LEU A 101 -8.03 -14.13 15.29
CA LEU A 101 -7.03 -13.82 16.30
C LEU A 101 -7.32 -12.44 16.90
N ASP A 102 -6.88 -12.22 18.13
CA ASP A 102 -7.00 -10.96 18.84
C ASP A 102 -5.64 -10.25 18.96
N TYR A 103 -5.66 -8.92 18.89
CA TYR A 103 -4.54 -8.04 19.23
C TYR A 103 -4.78 -7.42 20.61
N GLN A 104 -3.79 -7.42 21.50
CA GLN A 104 -3.91 -6.70 22.78
C GLN A 104 -3.31 -5.29 22.66
N PRO A 105 -3.97 -4.24 23.20
CA PRO A 105 -3.47 -2.86 23.09
C PRO A 105 -2.04 -2.71 23.60
N GLY A 106 -1.16 -2.17 22.76
CA GLY A 106 0.26 -1.95 23.08
C GLY A 106 1.14 -3.20 23.02
N GLU A 107 0.58 -4.36 22.62
CA GLU A 107 1.34 -5.58 22.42
C GLU A 107 2.30 -5.42 21.25
N THR A 108 3.55 -5.85 21.44
CA THR A 108 4.56 -5.90 20.37
C THR A 108 4.37 -7.18 19.54
N LYS A 109 4.93 -7.21 18.33
CA LYS A 109 4.91 -8.43 17.49
C LYS A 109 5.38 -9.67 18.25
N ASP A 110 6.51 -9.57 18.94
CA ASP A 110 7.11 -10.74 19.60
C ASP A 110 6.25 -11.28 20.74
N LEU A 111 5.61 -10.38 21.51
CA LEU A 111 4.67 -10.78 22.57
C LEU A 111 3.42 -11.42 21.98
N TRP A 112 2.89 -10.83 20.90
CA TRP A 112 1.73 -11.35 20.20
C TRP A 112 1.99 -12.75 19.61
N LEU A 113 3.11 -12.94 18.91
CA LEU A 113 3.51 -14.25 18.37
C LEU A 113 3.67 -15.27 19.49
N ALA A 114 4.36 -14.92 20.58
CA ALA A 114 4.55 -15.83 21.71
C ALA A 114 3.23 -16.26 22.34
N ARG A 115 2.26 -15.34 22.49
CA ARG A 115 0.92 -15.65 23.01
C ARG A 115 0.14 -16.60 22.12
N HIS A 116 0.34 -16.54 20.80
CA HIS A 116 -0.22 -17.48 19.82
C HIS A 116 0.68 -18.70 19.55
N GLY A 117 1.71 -18.93 20.36
CA GLY A 117 2.59 -20.09 20.30
C GLY A 117 3.65 -20.07 19.19
N ALA A 118 3.75 -18.97 18.46
CA ALA A 118 4.75 -18.71 17.43
C ALA A 118 5.97 -17.96 17.99
N GLY A 119 7.02 -17.84 17.18
CA GLY A 119 8.26 -17.20 17.56
C GLY A 119 9.09 -16.78 16.35
N PRO A 120 10.33 -16.32 16.55
CA PRO A 120 11.22 -15.97 15.44
C PRO A 120 11.55 -17.19 14.58
N GLY A 121 11.74 -16.97 13.28
CA GLY A 121 12.03 -18.02 12.30
C GLY A 121 10.95 -18.15 11.22
N PRO A 122 10.98 -19.22 10.41
CA PRO A 122 9.95 -19.49 9.42
C PRO A 122 8.58 -19.67 10.08
N VAL A 123 7.54 -19.19 9.40
CA VAL A 123 6.14 -19.26 9.85
C VAL A 123 5.65 -20.71 9.82
N ASP A 124 5.08 -21.14 10.94
CA ASP A 124 4.30 -22.37 11.06
C ASP A 124 2.80 -22.01 11.02
N PRO A 125 2.12 -22.21 9.87
CA PRO A 125 0.73 -21.81 9.66
C PRO A 125 -0.28 -22.41 10.64
N GLU A 126 0.03 -23.58 11.21
CA GLU A 126 -0.84 -24.24 12.18
C GLU A 126 -0.88 -23.49 13.52
N LYS A 127 0.19 -22.74 13.83
CA LYS A 127 0.27 -21.89 15.03
C LYS A 127 -0.29 -20.51 14.76
N VAL A 128 0.22 -19.84 13.73
CA VAL A 128 -0.24 -18.54 13.27
C VAL A 128 -0.27 -18.57 11.74
N PRO A 129 -1.42 -18.28 11.10
CA PRO A 129 -1.54 -18.28 9.65
C PRO A 129 -0.48 -17.42 8.96
N TYR A 130 -0.05 -17.84 7.76
CA TYR A 130 0.88 -17.05 6.96
C TYR A 130 0.24 -15.78 6.42
N TYR A 131 -0.98 -15.88 5.90
CA TYR A 131 -1.75 -14.72 5.46
C TYR A 131 -2.57 -14.14 6.61
N LEU A 132 -2.30 -12.90 6.97
CA LEU A 132 -2.98 -12.20 8.06
C LEU A 132 -3.61 -10.92 7.55
N LEU A 133 -4.85 -10.66 7.93
CA LEU A 133 -5.56 -9.44 7.60
C LEU A 133 -5.95 -8.71 8.89
N ILE A 134 -5.35 -7.55 9.09
CA ILE A 134 -5.66 -6.67 10.22
C ILE A 134 -6.96 -5.95 9.92
N VAL A 135 -7.88 -5.92 10.89
CA VAL A 135 -9.14 -5.20 10.78
C VAL A 135 -9.13 -4.01 11.73
N GLY A 136 -9.41 -2.84 11.19
CA GLY A 136 -9.47 -1.58 11.91
C GLY A 136 -8.30 -0.63 11.60
N GLY A 137 -8.50 0.63 11.99
CA GLY A 137 -7.55 1.70 11.75
C GLY A 137 -6.22 1.55 12.51
N PRO A 138 -5.15 2.23 12.04
CA PRO A 138 -3.83 2.18 12.66
C PRO A 138 -3.76 2.85 14.05
N GLU A 139 -4.82 3.53 14.49
CA GLU A 139 -4.95 4.04 15.87
C GLU A 139 -5.07 2.92 16.90
N ARG A 140 -5.77 1.83 16.54
CA ARG A 140 -6.06 0.71 17.45
C ARG A 140 -5.02 -0.40 17.31
N ILE A 141 -4.63 -0.69 16.07
CA ILE A 141 -3.57 -1.66 15.76
C ILE A 141 -2.50 -0.91 14.96
N PRO A 142 -1.40 -0.47 15.57
CA PRO A 142 -0.40 0.40 14.93
C PRO A 142 0.18 -0.14 13.62
N PHE A 143 0.58 0.75 12.72
CA PHE A 143 1.34 0.37 11.53
C PHE A 143 2.65 -0.34 11.86
N SER A 144 3.34 0.05 12.94
CA SER A 144 4.56 -0.62 13.38
C SER A 144 4.36 -2.11 13.71
N PHE A 145 3.20 -2.47 14.26
CA PHE A 145 2.83 -3.88 14.46
C PHE A 145 2.70 -4.61 13.11
N GLN A 146 2.01 -3.99 12.14
CA GLN A 146 1.88 -4.53 10.79
C GLN A 146 3.23 -4.71 10.11
N TYR A 147 4.08 -3.67 10.07
CA TYR A 147 5.38 -3.71 9.41
C TYR A 147 6.25 -4.85 9.95
N LEU A 148 6.34 -4.96 11.27
CA LEU A 148 7.18 -5.97 11.91
C LEU A 148 6.64 -7.38 11.66
N LEU A 149 5.32 -7.55 11.62
CA LEU A 149 4.67 -8.84 11.36
C LEU A 149 4.85 -9.27 9.89
N ASP A 150 4.78 -8.31 8.96
CA ASP A 150 4.96 -8.50 7.51
C ASP A 150 6.40 -8.89 7.12
N VAL A 151 7.35 -8.74 8.05
CA VAL A 151 8.70 -9.29 7.88
C VAL A 151 8.67 -10.82 7.73
N GLN A 152 7.72 -11.53 8.35
CA GLN A 152 7.64 -13.00 8.34
C GLN A 152 6.33 -13.52 7.72
N HIS A 153 5.23 -12.81 7.93
CA HIS A 153 3.90 -13.14 7.42
C HIS A 153 3.57 -12.28 6.19
N ALA A 154 2.49 -12.60 5.48
CA ALA A 154 1.92 -11.73 4.46
C ALA A 154 0.74 -10.97 5.07
N VAL A 155 0.92 -9.67 5.36
CA VAL A 155 0.00 -8.89 6.20
C VAL A 155 -0.71 -7.79 5.41
N GLY A 156 -2.03 -7.93 5.27
CA GLY A 156 -2.91 -6.87 4.76
C GLY A 156 -3.63 -6.10 5.88
N ARG A 157 -4.32 -5.02 5.52
CA ARG A 157 -5.23 -4.30 6.41
C ARG A 157 -6.51 -3.87 5.70
N LEU A 158 -7.64 -3.99 6.40
CA LEU A 158 -8.89 -3.30 6.10
C LEU A 158 -9.19 -2.28 7.19
N ALA A 159 -9.45 -1.04 6.80
CA ALA A 159 -9.86 0.02 7.71
C ALA A 159 -10.86 0.91 6.98
N PHE A 160 -12.14 0.55 7.08
CA PHE A 160 -13.25 1.32 6.51
C PHE A 160 -13.96 2.14 7.58
N ASP A 161 -14.72 3.15 7.15
CA ASP A 161 -15.44 4.04 8.06
C ASP A 161 -16.80 3.45 8.46
N THR A 162 -17.39 2.61 7.60
CA THR A 162 -18.71 2.01 7.85
C THR A 162 -18.73 0.49 7.71
N THR A 163 -19.66 -0.16 8.41
CA THR A 163 -19.87 -1.62 8.34
C THR A 163 -20.23 -2.08 6.92
N GLU A 164 -21.01 -1.28 6.18
CA GLU A 164 -21.42 -1.58 4.81
C GLU A 164 -20.22 -1.69 3.86
N GLU A 165 -19.16 -0.92 4.09
CA GLU A 165 -17.93 -1.01 3.30
C GLU A 165 -17.21 -2.36 3.53
N TYR A 166 -17.20 -2.89 4.75
CA TYR A 166 -16.70 -4.24 5.04
C TYR A 166 -17.55 -5.31 4.35
N THR A 167 -18.88 -5.19 4.41
CA THR A 167 -19.79 -6.13 3.72
C THR A 167 -19.52 -6.14 2.22
N ARG A 168 -19.41 -4.96 1.57
CA ARG A 168 -19.11 -4.87 0.12
C ARG A 168 -17.79 -5.51 -0.23
N TYR A 169 -16.74 -5.28 0.56
CA TYR A 169 -15.44 -5.91 0.33
C TYR A 169 -15.55 -7.44 0.41
N VAL A 170 -16.22 -7.97 1.44
CA VAL A 170 -16.41 -9.41 1.64
C VAL A 170 -17.19 -10.04 0.49
N GLU A 171 -18.32 -9.43 0.11
CA GLU A 171 -19.14 -9.89 -1.01
C GLU A 171 -18.33 -9.87 -2.31
N SER A 172 -17.53 -8.83 -2.54
CA SER A 172 -16.67 -8.73 -3.73
C SER A 172 -15.61 -9.84 -3.76
N VAL A 173 -14.91 -10.08 -2.66
CA VAL A 173 -13.88 -11.13 -2.61
C VAL A 173 -14.49 -12.51 -2.83
N ILE A 174 -15.58 -12.84 -2.14
CA ILE A 174 -16.25 -14.14 -2.29
C ILE A 174 -16.79 -14.29 -3.72
N ALA A 175 -17.41 -13.25 -4.29
CA ALA A 175 -17.88 -13.28 -5.67
C ALA A 175 -16.72 -13.59 -6.62
N TYR A 176 -15.59 -12.90 -6.51
CA TYR A 176 -14.42 -13.16 -7.34
C TYR A 176 -13.85 -14.58 -7.17
N GLU A 177 -13.79 -15.10 -5.94
CA GLU A 177 -13.23 -16.43 -5.63
C GLU A 177 -14.14 -17.60 -6.07
N THR A 178 -15.43 -17.33 -6.30
CA THR A 178 -16.42 -18.37 -6.62
C THR A 178 -16.99 -18.27 -8.03
N ASP A 179 -16.84 -17.13 -8.71
CA ASP A 179 -17.35 -16.95 -10.06
C ASP A 179 -16.61 -17.86 -11.05
N ALA A 180 -17.36 -18.40 -12.02
CA ALA A 180 -16.82 -19.22 -13.09
C ALA A 180 -16.04 -18.39 -14.13
N ARG A 181 -16.18 -17.06 -14.11
CA ARG A 181 -15.52 -16.13 -15.03
C ARG A 181 -14.73 -15.09 -14.26
N VAL A 182 -13.52 -14.82 -14.73
CA VAL A 182 -12.71 -13.72 -14.23
C VAL A 182 -13.25 -12.40 -14.82
N PRO A 183 -13.64 -11.40 -13.99
CA PRO A 183 -14.22 -10.15 -14.45
C PRO A 183 -13.21 -9.21 -15.12
N THR A 184 -11.92 -9.44 -14.91
CA THR A 184 -10.80 -8.66 -15.47
C THR A 184 -10.28 -9.26 -16.76
N ALA A 185 -9.69 -8.41 -17.61
CA ALA A 185 -8.87 -8.86 -18.72
C ALA A 185 -7.48 -9.30 -18.22
N ARG A 186 -6.84 -10.24 -18.93
CA ARG A 186 -5.41 -10.56 -18.76
C ARG A 186 -4.55 -9.42 -19.33
N GLU A 187 -4.67 -8.27 -18.70
CA GLU A 187 -4.09 -7.00 -19.09
C GLU A 187 -3.54 -6.30 -17.85
N MET A 188 -2.37 -5.69 -18.03
CA MET A 188 -1.75 -4.79 -17.07
C MET A 188 -1.82 -3.37 -17.63
N ALA A 189 -2.39 -2.44 -16.88
CA ALA A 189 -2.31 -1.02 -17.19
C ALA A 189 -1.14 -0.40 -16.42
N VAL A 190 -0.31 0.39 -17.10
CA VAL A 190 0.80 1.13 -16.52
C VAL A 190 0.48 2.61 -16.64
N PHE A 191 0.27 3.28 -15.50
CA PHE A 191 0.03 4.71 -15.40
C PHE A 191 1.27 5.39 -14.82
N ALA A 192 2.03 6.09 -15.65
CA ALA A 192 3.30 6.68 -15.24
C ALA A 192 3.38 8.14 -15.68
N THR A 193 3.43 9.06 -14.73
CA THR A 193 3.69 10.47 -15.02
C THR A 193 5.15 10.67 -15.36
N ARG A 194 5.43 11.66 -16.21
CA ARG A 194 6.80 12.07 -16.56
C ARG A 194 6.82 13.57 -16.79
N HIS A 195 6.90 14.35 -15.71
CA HIS A 195 6.82 15.81 -15.78
C HIS A 195 8.13 16.43 -16.28
N PRO A 196 8.06 17.51 -17.10
CA PRO A 196 9.24 18.30 -17.42
C PRO A 196 9.87 18.86 -16.14
N ASP A 197 11.20 18.90 -16.11
CA ASP A 197 11.99 19.46 -15.00
C ASP A 197 11.73 18.83 -13.61
N ASP A 198 11.18 17.61 -13.58
CA ASP A 198 11.02 16.79 -12.38
C ASP A 198 11.77 15.45 -12.55
N PRO A 199 12.99 15.33 -11.99
CA PRO A 199 13.79 14.12 -12.09
C PRO A 199 13.15 12.89 -11.42
N ALA A 200 12.29 13.04 -10.41
CA ALA A 200 11.70 11.89 -9.71
C ALA A 200 10.71 11.12 -10.61
N THR A 201 9.81 11.84 -11.29
CA THR A 201 8.89 11.20 -12.25
C THR A 201 9.62 10.74 -13.50
N GLN A 202 10.68 11.44 -13.94
CA GLN A 202 11.52 10.97 -15.06
C GLN A 202 12.23 9.65 -14.75
N LEU A 203 12.88 9.54 -13.59
CA LEU A 203 13.58 8.32 -13.18
C LEU A 203 12.61 7.14 -13.02
N SER A 204 11.48 7.34 -12.34
CA SER A 204 10.49 6.27 -12.14
C SER A 204 9.81 5.86 -13.45
N ALA A 205 9.52 6.79 -14.36
CA ALA A 205 9.00 6.45 -15.67
C ALA A 205 10.03 5.63 -16.49
N ASP A 206 11.26 6.13 -16.60
CA ASP A 206 12.28 5.57 -17.50
C ASP A 206 12.90 4.27 -16.96
N HIS A 207 13.05 4.12 -15.64
CA HIS A 207 13.78 3.01 -15.01
C HIS A 207 12.92 2.05 -14.19
N LEU A 208 11.63 2.33 -13.97
CA LEU A 208 10.72 1.43 -13.26
C LEU A 208 9.48 1.08 -14.10
N ALA A 209 8.75 2.08 -14.61
CA ALA A 209 7.53 1.82 -15.37
C ALA A 209 7.81 1.19 -16.74
N LYS A 210 8.80 1.71 -17.48
CA LYS A 210 9.20 1.15 -18.79
C LYS A 210 9.63 -0.30 -18.73
N PRO A 211 10.61 -0.67 -17.88
CA PRO A 211 11.10 -2.05 -17.88
C PRO A 211 9.98 -3.01 -17.46
N LEU A 212 9.09 -2.58 -16.54
CA LEU A 212 7.93 -3.37 -16.14
C LEU A 212 6.95 -3.60 -17.29
N ALA A 213 6.63 -2.56 -18.06
CA ALA A 213 5.76 -2.64 -19.24
C ALA A 213 6.33 -3.56 -20.33
N GLU A 214 7.65 -3.58 -20.50
CA GLU A 214 8.34 -4.41 -21.51
C GLU A 214 8.52 -5.87 -21.05
N GLU A 215 8.84 -6.11 -19.77
CA GLU A 215 9.17 -7.46 -19.27
C GLU A 215 7.97 -8.33 -18.89
N VAL A 216 6.90 -7.74 -18.34
CA VAL A 216 5.72 -8.49 -17.87
C VAL A 216 4.98 -9.21 -19.01
N PRO A 217 4.67 -8.59 -20.17
CA PRO A 217 4.06 -9.29 -21.30
C PRO A 217 4.86 -10.51 -21.74
N ALA A 218 6.17 -10.33 -21.87
CA ALA A 218 7.08 -11.34 -22.40
C ALA A 218 7.15 -12.58 -21.49
N ARG A 219 7.03 -12.40 -20.18
CA ARG A 219 7.13 -13.50 -19.19
C ARG A 219 5.80 -14.12 -18.81
N GLN A 220 4.71 -13.35 -18.80
CA GLN A 220 3.44 -13.75 -18.16
C GLN A 220 2.23 -13.72 -19.10
N GLY A 221 2.39 -13.31 -20.38
CA GLY A 221 1.31 -13.32 -21.38
C GLY A 221 0.20 -12.30 -21.12
N TYR A 222 0.49 -11.22 -20.40
CA TYR A 222 -0.41 -10.09 -20.23
C TYR A 222 -0.31 -9.14 -21.43
N ARG A 223 -1.44 -8.59 -21.86
CA ARG A 223 -1.40 -7.36 -22.68
C ARG A 223 -0.99 -6.19 -21.79
N VAL A 224 -0.30 -5.19 -22.33
CA VAL A 224 0.00 -3.96 -21.59
C VAL A 224 -0.70 -2.79 -22.24
N ARG A 225 -1.34 -1.97 -21.40
CA ARG A 225 -1.91 -0.68 -21.76
C ARG A 225 -1.08 0.41 -21.10
N GLU A 226 -0.46 1.25 -21.90
CA GLU A 226 0.45 2.30 -21.41
C GLU A 226 -0.29 3.64 -21.39
N LEU A 227 -0.38 4.24 -20.20
CA LEU A 227 -0.79 5.62 -19.97
C LEU A 227 0.44 6.35 -19.42
N TRP A 228 1.32 6.77 -20.32
CA TRP A 228 2.61 7.37 -20.00
C TRP A 228 2.63 8.85 -20.33
N GLY A 229 3.19 9.68 -19.45
CA GLY A 229 3.55 11.06 -19.76
C GLY A 229 2.31 11.81 -20.18
N GLU A 230 2.29 12.38 -21.40
CA GLU A 230 1.11 13.07 -21.96
C GLU A 230 -0.20 12.25 -21.91
N ALA A 231 -0.13 10.91 -21.86
CA ALA A 231 -1.31 10.05 -21.71
C ALA A 231 -1.69 9.76 -20.24
N ALA A 232 -0.82 10.03 -19.27
CA ALA A 232 -1.04 9.82 -17.83
C ALA A 232 -1.87 10.95 -17.20
N THR A 233 -2.97 11.34 -17.83
CA THR A 233 -3.86 12.41 -17.35
C THR A 233 -4.90 11.87 -16.37
N LYS A 234 -5.45 12.76 -15.54
CA LYS A 234 -6.55 12.46 -14.61
C LYS A 234 -7.76 11.91 -15.35
N GLU A 235 -8.08 12.50 -16.51
CA GLU A 235 -9.16 12.03 -17.39
C GLU A 235 -8.93 10.59 -17.86
N ASN A 236 -7.73 10.27 -18.35
CA ASN A 236 -7.43 8.93 -18.86
C ASN A 236 -7.41 7.87 -17.75
N LEU A 237 -6.96 8.23 -16.53
CA LEU A 237 -7.06 7.34 -15.38
C LEU A 237 -8.52 7.06 -15.02
N GLY A 238 -9.37 8.09 -14.97
CA GLY A 238 -10.81 7.93 -14.77
C GLY A 238 -11.45 7.06 -15.86
N ALA A 239 -11.13 7.31 -17.13
CA ALA A 239 -11.64 6.53 -18.26
C ALA A 239 -11.22 5.06 -18.20
N LEU A 240 -9.97 4.77 -17.79
CA LEU A 240 -9.50 3.41 -17.55
C LEU A 240 -10.35 2.69 -16.51
N LEU A 241 -10.59 3.34 -15.35
CA LEU A 241 -11.33 2.75 -14.24
C LEU A 241 -12.83 2.61 -14.53
N MET A 242 -13.39 3.46 -15.40
CA MET A 242 -14.76 3.31 -15.88
C MET A 242 -14.97 2.08 -16.77
N GLY A 243 -13.91 1.54 -17.39
CA GLY A 243 -14.01 0.36 -18.24
C GLY A 243 -14.99 0.51 -19.40
N LYS A 244 -15.09 1.72 -19.99
CA LYS A 244 -16.03 2.03 -21.09
C LYS A 244 -15.75 1.21 -22.35
N ASP A 245 -14.46 0.97 -22.65
CA ASP A 245 -14.04 0.36 -23.91
C ASP A 245 -13.56 -1.10 -23.77
N ALA A 246 -13.38 -1.60 -22.54
CA ALA A 246 -12.88 -2.93 -22.26
C ALA A 246 -13.22 -3.41 -20.84
N ALA A 247 -13.05 -4.70 -20.57
CA ALA A 247 -12.98 -5.20 -19.21
C ALA A 247 -11.80 -4.53 -18.46
N PRO A 248 -11.91 -4.36 -17.13
CA PRO A 248 -10.83 -3.76 -16.35
C PRO A 248 -9.53 -4.56 -16.43
N PRO A 249 -8.37 -3.90 -16.32
CA PRO A 249 -7.10 -4.61 -16.22
C PRO A 249 -7.08 -5.45 -14.93
N ALA A 250 -6.41 -6.59 -14.95
CA ALA A 250 -6.17 -7.38 -13.75
C ALA A 250 -5.18 -6.69 -12.81
N LEU A 251 -4.26 -5.90 -13.37
CA LEU A 251 -3.26 -5.13 -12.63
C LEU A 251 -3.22 -3.69 -13.15
N LEU A 252 -3.40 -2.72 -12.26
CA LEU A 252 -3.03 -1.33 -12.49
C LEU A 252 -1.76 -1.04 -11.70
N PHE A 253 -0.68 -0.73 -12.38
CA PHE A 253 0.54 -0.22 -11.77
C PHE A 253 0.65 1.28 -11.99
N THR A 254 0.93 2.04 -10.93
CA THR A 254 1.16 3.48 -11.02
C THR A 254 2.57 3.84 -10.58
N ALA A 255 3.20 4.77 -11.28
CA ALA A 255 4.46 5.40 -10.90
C ALA A 255 4.32 6.91 -11.02
N THR A 256 4.01 7.56 -9.89
CA THR A 256 3.69 8.99 -9.82
C THR A 256 4.16 9.57 -8.50
N HIS A 257 4.11 10.88 -8.37
CA HIS A 257 4.06 11.47 -7.05
C HIS A 257 2.75 11.12 -6.34
N GLY A 258 2.82 11.05 -5.01
CA GLY A 258 1.65 11.00 -4.14
C GLY A 258 1.42 12.37 -3.48
N MET A 259 0.17 12.76 -3.32
CA MET A 259 -0.16 14.02 -2.66
C MET A 259 0.03 13.91 -1.16
N GLY A 260 0.68 14.90 -0.55
CA GLY A 260 0.75 15.07 0.90
C GLY A 260 0.28 16.46 1.30
N PHE A 261 -0.22 16.60 2.52
CA PHE A 261 -0.78 17.85 3.02
C PHE A 261 -0.17 18.21 4.37
N PRO A 262 -0.04 19.52 4.69
CA PRO A 262 0.45 19.95 5.99
C PRO A 262 -0.36 19.37 7.16
N LEU A 263 0.30 19.18 8.30
CA LEU A 263 -0.34 18.75 9.54
C LEU A 263 -1.55 19.63 9.87
N GLY A 264 -2.73 19.00 9.95
CA GLY A 264 -3.98 19.69 10.27
C GLY A 264 -4.68 20.36 9.08
N ASP A 265 -4.18 20.21 7.85
CA ASP A 265 -4.92 20.61 6.65
C ASP A 265 -6.24 19.81 6.55
N PRO A 266 -7.39 20.45 6.30
CA PRO A 266 -8.69 19.77 6.25
C PRO A 266 -8.76 18.70 5.17
N ARG A 267 -7.94 18.76 4.12
CA ARG A 267 -7.90 17.78 3.03
C ARG A 267 -7.10 16.53 3.36
N GLN A 268 -6.32 16.53 4.46
CA GLN A 268 -5.34 15.49 4.73
C GLN A 268 -5.95 14.08 4.80
N PHE A 269 -7.10 13.90 5.44
CA PHE A 269 -7.73 12.57 5.54
C PHE A 269 -8.35 12.07 4.23
N ASP A 270 -8.84 12.99 3.39
CA ASP A 270 -9.61 12.65 2.20
C ASP A 270 -8.75 12.60 0.93
N GLU A 271 -7.62 13.31 0.92
CA GLU A 271 -6.83 13.52 -0.30
C GLU A 271 -5.36 13.10 -0.17
N GLN A 272 -4.82 12.91 1.04
CA GLN A 272 -3.44 12.43 1.18
C GLN A 272 -3.29 11.01 0.62
N GLY A 273 -2.24 10.80 -0.17
CA GLY A 273 -2.03 9.59 -0.93
C GLY A 273 -2.74 9.57 -2.29
N ALA A 274 -3.42 10.64 -2.69
CA ALA A 274 -3.93 10.79 -4.05
C ALA A 274 -2.79 10.78 -5.08
N LEU A 275 -3.10 10.37 -6.31
CA LEU A 275 -2.09 10.14 -7.35
C LEU A 275 -1.95 11.39 -8.22
N LEU A 276 -0.77 12.01 -8.25
CA LEU A 276 -0.50 13.13 -9.15
C LEU A 276 -0.62 12.65 -10.61
N CYS A 277 -1.25 13.47 -11.45
CA CYS A 277 -1.45 13.20 -12.87
C CYS A 277 -0.59 14.15 -13.73
N GLN A 278 -0.46 13.84 -15.02
CA GLN A 278 0.35 14.62 -15.95
C GLN A 278 -0.17 16.06 -16.12
N ASP A 279 -1.44 16.32 -15.83
CA ASP A 279 -2.09 17.63 -15.93
C ASP A 279 -1.44 18.70 -15.04
N TRP A 280 -0.65 18.28 -14.05
CA TRP A 280 0.11 19.20 -13.20
C TRP A 280 1.13 20.04 -14.00
N PRO A 281 1.08 21.38 -13.93
CA PRO A 281 1.93 22.25 -14.75
C PRO A 281 3.34 22.46 -14.19
N GLY A 282 3.65 21.93 -13.00
CA GLY A 282 4.94 22.05 -12.33
C GLY A 282 4.86 22.79 -10.98
N LEU A 283 6.04 22.96 -10.37
CA LEU A 283 6.20 23.44 -8.99
C LEU A 283 5.54 24.79 -8.72
N GLY A 284 5.05 24.94 -7.49
CA GLY A 284 4.37 26.16 -7.01
C GLY A 284 2.93 26.34 -7.50
N THR A 285 2.40 25.39 -8.28
CA THR A 285 1.01 25.40 -8.75
C THR A 285 0.35 24.06 -8.51
N ILE A 286 -0.77 24.03 -7.78
CA ILE A 286 -1.55 22.80 -7.58
C ILE A 286 -3.04 23.11 -7.49
N SER A 287 -3.86 22.23 -8.05
CA SER A 287 -5.32 22.27 -7.98
C SER A 287 -5.86 20.84 -7.97
N GLU A 288 -7.12 20.66 -7.57
CA GLU A 288 -7.79 19.35 -7.55
C GLU A 288 -7.84 18.68 -8.93
N ASP A 289 -7.74 19.43 -10.02
CA ASP A 289 -7.73 18.89 -11.39
C ASP A 289 -6.42 18.15 -11.73
N HIS A 290 -5.36 18.34 -10.92
CA HIS A 290 -4.04 17.79 -11.21
C HIS A 290 -3.75 16.43 -10.59
N TYR A 291 -4.64 15.89 -9.74
CA TYR A 291 -4.44 14.61 -9.07
C TYR A 291 -5.75 13.83 -8.90
N PHE A 292 -5.63 12.51 -8.85
CA PHE A 292 -6.74 11.57 -8.76
C PHE A 292 -6.95 11.12 -7.31
N ARG A 293 -8.06 11.52 -6.71
CA ARG A 293 -8.45 11.27 -5.32
C ARG A 293 -9.39 10.08 -5.21
N GLY A 294 -9.61 9.61 -3.97
CA GLY A 294 -10.69 8.66 -3.70
C GLY A 294 -12.09 9.21 -4.05
N ALA A 295 -12.28 10.53 -3.99
CA ALA A 295 -13.53 11.19 -4.38
C ALA A 295 -13.75 11.26 -5.91
N ASP A 296 -12.69 11.11 -6.70
CA ASP A 296 -12.78 11.12 -8.17
C ASP A 296 -13.08 9.72 -8.74
N LEU A 297 -13.11 8.69 -7.88
CA LEU A 297 -13.54 7.34 -8.27
C LEU A 297 -15.06 7.33 -8.46
N ASP A 298 -15.48 7.22 -9.72
CA ASP A 298 -16.90 7.21 -10.10
C ASP A 298 -17.64 6.01 -9.49
N PRO A 299 -18.87 6.18 -8.97
CA PRO A 299 -19.67 5.08 -8.41
C PRO A 299 -19.95 3.92 -9.38
N GLU A 300 -19.87 4.16 -10.68
CA GLU A 300 -20.04 3.16 -11.74
C GLU A 300 -18.70 2.61 -12.27
N ALA A 301 -17.58 2.90 -11.59
CA ALA A 301 -16.28 2.36 -11.96
C ALA A 301 -16.26 0.83 -11.90
N ARG A 302 -15.55 0.22 -12.85
CA ARG A 302 -15.49 -1.22 -13.02
C ARG A 302 -14.18 -1.75 -12.46
N VAL A 303 -13.98 -1.66 -11.14
CA VAL A 303 -12.70 -2.04 -10.50
C VAL A 303 -12.69 -3.47 -9.95
N HIS A 304 -13.79 -4.19 -10.10
CA HIS A 304 -13.96 -5.53 -9.55
C HIS A 304 -12.89 -6.51 -10.06
N GLY A 305 -12.18 -7.16 -9.12
CA GLY A 305 -11.14 -8.14 -9.44
C GLY A 305 -9.75 -7.55 -9.75
N MET A 306 -9.62 -6.23 -9.83
CA MET A 306 -8.34 -5.56 -10.10
C MET A 306 -7.43 -5.55 -8.87
N VAL A 307 -6.12 -5.61 -9.09
CA VAL A 307 -5.10 -5.24 -8.10
C VAL A 307 -4.49 -3.89 -8.50
N LEU A 308 -4.37 -2.96 -7.55
CA LEU A 308 -3.61 -1.73 -7.72
C LEU A 308 -2.25 -1.87 -7.02
N PHE A 309 -1.17 -1.58 -7.75
CA PHE A 309 0.14 -1.32 -7.17
C PHE A 309 0.49 0.16 -7.37
N ALA A 310 0.51 0.93 -6.30
CA ALA A 310 0.72 2.37 -6.31
C ALA A 310 2.11 2.75 -5.82
N PHE A 311 3.04 2.99 -6.76
CA PHE A 311 4.33 3.61 -6.45
C PHE A 311 4.15 5.14 -6.34
N ALA A 312 3.59 5.56 -5.22
CA ALA A 312 3.35 6.96 -4.85
C ALA A 312 3.36 7.13 -3.33
N CYS A 313 3.86 8.27 -2.83
CA CYS A 313 3.88 8.60 -1.40
C CYS A 313 2.49 8.54 -0.78
N PHE A 314 2.39 8.01 0.44
CA PHE A 314 1.16 7.93 1.23
C PHE A 314 0.00 7.15 0.59
N SER A 315 0.22 6.50 -0.56
CA SER A 315 -0.83 5.85 -1.35
C SER A 315 -1.57 4.73 -0.61
N ALA A 316 -1.00 4.14 0.43
CA ALA A 316 -1.66 3.16 1.29
C ALA A 316 -2.03 3.72 2.67
N GLY A 317 -1.34 4.76 3.15
CA GLY A 317 -1.66 5.35 4.45
C GLY A 317 -0.63 6.36 4.94
N THR A 318 -0.89 6.89 6.12
CA THR A 318 -0.10 7.93 6.76
C THR A 318 0.06 7.61 8.25
N PRO A 319 1.29 7.50 8.80
CA PRO A 319 1.53 7.40 10.22
C PRO A 319 1.29 8.74 10.92
N GLN A 320 1.13 8.75 12.25
CA GLN A 320 1.05 10.03 12.98
C GLN A 320 2.39 10.75 12.98
N LYS A 321 3.48 9.99 13.12
CA LYS A 321 4.85 10.48 13.27
C LYS A 321 5.68 10.10 12.08
N GLU A 322 6.65 10.93 11.75
CA GLU A 322 7.58 10.67 10.67
C GLU A 322 8.48 9.47 10.99
N ASP A 323 8.37 8.40 10.19
CA ASP A 323 9.13 7.16 10.40
C ASP A 323 10.59 7.23 9.90
N PHE A 324 11.01 8.34 9.26
CA PHE A 324 12.35 8.45 8.63
C PHE A 324 13.26 9.52 9.24
N ALA A 325 12.70 10.57 9.83
CA ALA A 325 13.48 11.67 10.39
C ALA A 325 13.86 11.37 11.86
N HIS A 326 15.09 10.91 12.06
CA HIS A 326 15.60 10.56 13.39
C HIS A 326 16.79 11.46 13.73
N ARG A 327 16.49 12.65 14.26
CA ARG A 327 17.55 13.50 14.83
C ARG A 327 17.90 13.04 16.24
N PRO A 328 19.20 12.86 16.59
CA PRO A 328 19.59 12.44 17.93
C PRO A 328 19.00 13.37 18.99
N GLY A 329 18.32 12.80 19.98
CA GLY A 329 17.77 13.56 21.11
C GLY A 329 16.46 14.32 20.83
N SER A 330 15.87 14.19 19.64
CA SER A 330 14.55 14.76 19.32
C SER A 330 13.56 13.64 18.97
N PRO A 331 12.29 13.71 19.43
CA PRO A 331 11.26 12.81 18.93
C PRO A 331 10.99 13.09 17.44
N PRO A 332 10.58 12.08 16.65
CA PRO A 332 10.15 12.32 15.29
C PRO A 332 8.95 13.28 15.26
N PRO A 333 8.88 14.21 14.30
CA PRO A 333 7.79 15.17 14.21
C PRO A 333 6.47 14.48 13.84
N ASP A 334 5.36 15.09 14.25
CA ASP A 334 4.03 14.68 13.81
C ASP A 334 3.81 15.14 12.36
N VAL A 335 3.34 14.23 11.51
CA VAL A 335 3.01 14.49 10.09
C VAL A 335 1.50 14.44 9.84
N ALA A 336 0.73 13.86 10.77
CA ALA A 336 -0.74 13.87 10.75
C ALA A 336 -1.31 13.97 12.18
N PRO A 337 -2.55 14.48 12.36
CA PRO A 337 -3.19 14.54 13.68
C PRO A 337 -3.36 13.16 14.33
N ARG A 338 -3.54 12.13 13.50
CA ARG A 338 -3.70 10.72 13.87
C ARG A 338 -3.29 9.85 12.68
N PRO A 339 -2.89 8.58 12.84
CA PRO A 339 -2.56 7.72 11.72
C PRO A 339 -3.83 7.27 10.98
N PHE A 340 -3.76 7.09 9.66
CA PHE A 340 -4.91 6.66 8.85
C PHE A 340 -4.52 5.89 7.57
N VAL A 341 -5.47 5.14 7.02
CA VAL A 341 -5.37 4.50 5.69
C VAL A 341 -5.90 5.47 4.64
N ALA A 342 -5.21 5.59 3.51
CA ALA A 342 -5.55 6.56 2.47
C ALA A 342 -6.96 6.33 1.88
N ALA A 343 -7.62 7.39 1.41
CA ALA A 343 -9.00 7.33 0.95
C ALA A 343 -9.18 6.52 -0.34
N LEU A 344 -8.26 6.63 -1.30
CA LEU A 344 -8.35 5.93 -2.58
C LEU A 344 -8.36 4.39 -2.43
N PRO A 345 -7.43 3.77 -1.66
CA PRO A 345 -7.51 2.34 -1.36
C PRO A 345 -8.84 1.92 -0.73
N ARG A 346 -9.33 2.69 0.25
CA ARG A 346 -10.60 2.38 0.92
C ARG A 346 -11.76 2.34 -0.09
N ARG A 347 -11.83 3.33 -0.97
CA ARG A 347 -12.88 3.44 -2.01
C ARG A 347 -12.78 2.34 -3.07
N LEU A 348 -11.57 1.96 -3.48
CA LEU A 348 -11.36 0.87 -4.44
C LEU A 348 -11.77 -0.48 -3.87
N LEU A 349 -11.39 -0.78 -2.62
CA LEU A 349 -11.66 -2.07 -1.98
C LEU A 349 -13.15 -2.24 -1.63
N ALA A 350 -13.84 -1.16 -1.25
CA ALA A 350 -15.26 -1.18 -0.88
C ALA A 350 -16.21 -0.69 -1.99
N HIS A 351 -15.76 -0.73 -3.25
CA HIS A 351 -16.49 -0.16 -4.38
C HIS A 351 -17.87 -0.85 -4.59
N PRO A 352 -18.97 -0.09 -4.81
CA PRO A 352 -20.32 -0.66 -4.87
C PRO A 352 -20.58 -1.58 -6.07
N GLN A 353 -19.88 -1.39 -7.19
CA GLN A 353 -19.98 -2.27 -8.37
C GLN A 353 -19.04 -3.49 -8.31
N GLY A 354 -18.61 -3.87 -7.10
CA GLY A 354 -17.57 -4.85 -6.85
C GLY A 354 -16.20 -4.19 -6.68
N GLY A 355 -15.56 -4.49 -5.55
CA GLY A 355 -14.27 -3.94 -5.15
C GLY A 355 -13.07 -4.52 -5.86
N ALA A 356 -12.00 -3.73 -5.92
CA ALA A 356 -10.65 -4.23 -6.16
C ALA A 356 -10.28 -5.28 -5.10
N LEU A 357 -9.43 -6.24 -5.45
CA LEU A 357 -9.02 -7.32 -4.53
C LEU A 357 -7.96 -6.87 -3.55
N ALA A 358 -7.04 -6.02 -4.01
CA ALA A 358 -5.93 -5.53 -3.23
C ALA A 358 -5.43 -4.18 -3.74
N VAL A 359 -4.90 -3.40 -2.80
CA VAL A 359 -4.10 -2.21 -3.09
C VAL A 359 -2.79 -2.33 -2.35
N ILE A 360 -1.69 -2.25 -3.10
CA ILE A 360 -0.32 -2.28 -2.60
C ILE A 360 0.22 -0.86 -2.78
N GLY A 361 0.76 -0.26 -1.73
CA GLY A 361 1.26 1.11 -1.80
C GLY A 361 2.08 1.47 -0.58
N HIS A 362 2.46 2.73 -0.48
CA HIS A 362 3.32 3.22 0.60
C HIS A 362 2.49 3.77 1.75
N VAL A 363 2.82 3.31 2.96
CA VAL A 363 2.50 4.06 4.18
C VAL A 363 3.69 4.97 4.41
N GLU A 364 3.46 6.28 4.49
CA GLU A 364 4.51 7.32 4.46
C GLU A 364 5.12 7.56 3.05
N ARG A 365 6.18 8.37 2.97
CA ARG A 365 6.85 8.73 1.71
C ARG A 365 7.58 7.54 1.07
N ALA A 366 7.52 7.50 -0.26
CA ALA A 366 8.28 6.60 -1.12
C ALA A 366 9.64 7.21 -1.47
N TRP A 367 10.71 6.46 -1.23
CA TRP A 367 12.08 6.86 -1.49
C TRP A 367 12.52 6.33 -2.86
N GLY A 368 13.11 7.18 -3.71
CA GLY A 368 13.53 6.81 -5.06
C GLY A 368 14.84 6.01 -5.16
N TYR A 369 15.40 5.60 -4.02
CA TYR A 369 16.68 4.90 -3.90
C TYR A 369 16.55 3.74 -2.90
N SER A 370 17.12 2.58 -3.23
CA SER A 370 17.17 1.37 -2.38
C SER A 370 18.59 0.82 -2.29
#